data_AF-A0A7C7L7K2-F1
#
_entry.id   AF-A0A7C7L7K2-F1
#
_cell.length_a   1.000
_cell.length_b   1.000
_cell.length_c   1.000
_cell.angle_alpha   90.00
_cell.angle_beta   90.00
_cell.angle_gamma   90.00
#
_symmetry.space_group_name_H-M   'P 1'
#
loop_
_entity.id
_entity.type
_entity.pdbx_description
1 polymer ?
#
loop_
_entity_poly.entity_id
_entity_poly.type
_entity_poly.pdbx_seq_one_letter_code
_entity_poly.pdbx_strand_id
1 'polypeptide(L)'
;MRHPKLRRRAEAAAAVGLDYISLPMGGLDFTREQALTVAETVNNAEGFVVLHCRSGARVTAIWALAEALDHNLSAEEAADIARNHGCREIPESMVQRVVELLDAN
;
A
#
# COMPACT_ATOMS: atom_id res chain seq x y z
N MET A 1 -14.31 -12.47 13.17
CA MET A 1 -14.07 -13.81 12.57
C MET A 1 -12.97 -13.66 11.50
N ARG A 2 -11.73 -14.11 11.75
CA ARG A 2 -10.60 -13.93 10.80
C ARG A 2 -10.74 -14.91 9.62
N HIS A 3 -10.73 -14.39 8.39
CA HIS A 3 -11.01 -15.12 7.15
C HIS A 3 -9.96 -16.23 6.88
N PRO A 4 -10.35 -17.48 6.53
CA PRO A 4 -9.44 -18.64 6.46
C PRO A 4 -8.28 -18.52 5.47
N LYS A 5 -8.43 -17.72 4.39
CA LYS A 5 -7.32 -17.42 3.46
C LYS A 5 -6.20 -16.57 4.08
N LEU A 6 -6.50 -15.77 5.11
CA LEU A 6 -5.50 -14.94 5.79
C LEU A 6 -4.57 -15.79 6.66
N ARG A 7 -5.10 -16.84 7.29
CA ARG A 7 -4.31 -17.79 8.09
C ARG A 7 -3.21 -18.46 7.28
N ARG A 8 -3.52 -19.01 6.10
CA ARG A 8 -2.52 -19.68 5.26
C ARG A 8 -1.37 -18.77 4.83
N ARG A 9 -1.64 -17.48 4.59
CA ARG A 9 -0.58 -16.52 4.22
C ARG A 9 0.31 -16.16 5.41
N ALA A 10 -0.29 -15.94 6.57
CA ALA A 10 0.45 -15.72 7.80
C ALA A 10 1.31 -16.93 8.17
N GLU A 11 0.76 -18.14 8.06
CA GLU A 11 1.50 -19.40 8.28
C GLU A 11 2.68 -19.55 7.30
N ALA A 12 2.48 -19.23 6.01
CA ALA A 12 3.55 -19.28 5.01
C ALA A 12 4.64 -18.23 5.24
N ALA A 13 4.27 -17.01 5.64
CA ALA A 13 5.21 -15.94 5.98
C ALA A 13 6.05 -16.33 7.22
N ALA A 14 5.40 -16.82 8.28
CA ALA A 14 6.09 -17.28 9.48
C ALA A 14 7.04 -18.46 9.19
N ALA A 15 6.68 -19.38 8.29
CA ALA A 15 7.54 -20.51 7.91
C ALA A 15 8.85 -20.09 7.23
N VAL A 16 8.92 -18.86 6.69
CA VAL A 16 10.15 -18.27 6.12
C VAL A 16 10.72 -17.13 6.96
N GLY A 17 10.21 -16.96 8.19
CA GLY A 17 10.70 -15.95 9.13
C GLY A 17 10.27 -14.51 8.82
N LEU A 18 9.18 -14.32 8.08
CA LEU A 18 8.62 -13.00 7.80
C LEU A 18 7.48 -12.64 8.74
N ASP A 19 7.49 -11.41 9.25
CA ASP A 19 6.30 -10.80 9.84
C ASP A 19 5.22 -10.59 8.76
N TYR A 20 3.95 -10.72 9.15
CA TYR A 20 2.83 -10.65 8.23
C TYR A 20 1.76 -9.65 8.68
N ILE A 21 1.60 -8.59 7.90
CA ILE A 21 0.55 -7.58 8.07
C ILE A 21 -0.49 -7.75 6.96
N SER A 22 -1.76 -7.80 7.34
CA SER A 22 -2.87 -7.92 6.40
C SER A 22 -3.62 -6.60 6.28
N LEU A 23 -3.54 -5.96 5.12
CA LEU A 23 -4.34 -4.78 4.76
C LEU A 23 -5.46 -5.19 3.80
N PRO A 24 -6.68 -5.49 4.30
CA PRO A 24 -7.80 -5.86 3.44
C PRO A 24 -8.33 -4.64 2.67
N MET A 25 -8.30 -4.73 1.34
CA MET A 25 -8.81 -3.69 0.44
C MET A 25 -9.30 -4.29 -0.89
N GLY A 26 -10.45 -3.82 -1.38
CA GLY A 26 -11.08 -4.08 -2.66
C GLY A 26 -11.23 -2.83 -3.55
N GLY A 27 -10.47 -2.79 -4.65
CA GLY A 27 -10.61 -1.72 -5.65
C GLY A 27 -10.07 -0.38 -5.13
N LEU A 28 -10.95 0.59 -4.93
CA LEU A 28 -10.66 1.98 -4.55
C LEU A 28 -10.88 2.28 -3.05
N ASP A 29 -11.19 1.26 -2.25
CA ASP A 29 -11.53 1.39 -0.83
C ASP A 29 -10.32 1.49 0.12
N PHE A 30 -9.10 1.70 -0.41
CA PHE A 30 -7.96 1.99 0.46
C PHE A 30 -8.15 3.31 1.18
N THR A 31 -7.58 3.37 2.38
CA THR A 31 -7.72 4.52 3.27
C THR A 31 -6.37 5.13 3.60
N ARG A 32 -6.41 6.40 4.03
CA ARG A 32 -5.25 7.11 4.56
C ARG A 32 -4.61 6.38 5.75
N GLU A 33 -5.42 5.80 6.64
CA GLU A 33 -4.93 5.00 7.78
C GLU A 33 -4.15 3.76 7.34
N GLN A 34 -4.61 3.06 6.30
CA GLN A 34 -3.87 1.93 5.76
C GLN A 34 -2.55 2.37 5.13
N ALA A 35 -2.51 3.54 4.47
CA ALA A 35 -1.27 4.10 3.93
C ALA A 35 -0.30 4.52 5.03
N LEU A 36 -0.78 5.10 6.13
CA LEU A 36 0.04 5.38 7.31
C LEU A 36 0.59 4.08 7.92
N THR A 37 -0.21 3.02 7.98
CA THR A 37 0.26 1.69 8.42
C THR A 37 1.39 1.19 7.52
N VAL A 38 1.31 1.42 6.20
CA VAL A 38 2.39 1.08 5.25
C VAL A 38 3.64 1.89 5.54
N ALA A 39 3.55 3.22 5.65
CA ALA A 39 4.69 4.09 5.95
C ALA A 39 5.38 3.68 7.26
N GLU A 40 4.59 3.49 8.33
CA GLU A 40 5.11 3.04 9.63
C GLU A 40 5.79 1.67 9.54
N THR A 41 5.20 0.72 8.80
CA THR A 41 5.78 -0.61 8.61
C THR A 41 7.12 -0.52 7.89
N VAL A 42 7.21 0.28 6.83
CA VAL A 42 8.44 0.45 6.05
C VAL A 42 9.52 1.13 6.88
N ASN A 43 9.19 2.19 7.61
CA ASN A 43 10.14 2.95 8.41
C ASN A 43 10.66 2.18 9.63
N ASN A 44 9.88 1.26 10.18
CA ASN A 44 10.26 0.45 11.35
C ASN A 44 10.82 -0.93 10.99
N ALA A 45 10.84 -1.32 9.72
CA ALA A 45 11.35 -2.62 9.32
C ALA A 45 12.88 -2.68 9.48
N GLU A 46 13.39 -3.70 10.16
CA GLU A 46 14.83 -3.98 10.27
C GLU A 46 15.45 -4.56 8.97
N GLY A 47 14.69 -4.58 7.87
CA GLY A 47 15.10 -5.17 6.60
C GLY A 47 14.11 -4.87 5.46
N PHE A 48 14.15 -5.67 4.40
CA PHE A 48 13.30 -5.48 3.24
C PHE A 48 11.83 -5.79 3.52
N VAL A 49 10.94 -4.92 3.05
CA VAL A 49 9.48 -5.13 3.11
C VAL A 49 8.97 -5.56 1.74
N VAL A 50 8.13 -6.61 1.71
CA VAL A 50 7.44 -7.04 0.49
C VAL A 50 5.96 -6.70 0.57
N LEU A 51 5.52 -5.75 -0.24
CA LEU A 51 4.12 -5.40 -0.41
C LEU A 51 3.56 -6.12 -1.63
N HIS A 52 2.45 -6.85 -1.46
CA HIS A 52 1.85 -7.58 -2.57
C HIS A 52 0.31 -7.54 -2.58
N CYS A 53 -0.25 -7.61 -3.79
CA CYS A 53 -1.68 -7.91 -3.99
C CYS A 53 -1.84 -8.92 -5.14
N ARG A 54 -3.05 -9.03 -5.72
CA ARG A 54 -3.30 -9.92 -6.87
C ARG A 54 -2.53 -9.52 -8.14
N SER A 55 -2.43 -8.22 -8.42
CA SER A 55 -1.95 -7.70 -9.72
C SER A 55 -0.98 -6.53 -9.60
N GLY A 56 -0.46 -6.22 -8.41
CA GLY A 56 0.39 -5.05 -8.17
C GLY A 56 -0.37 -3.72 -8.01
N ALA A 57 -1.46 -3.48 -8.75
CA ALA A 57 -2.06 -2.13 -8.83
C ALA A 57 -2.44 -1.50 -7.47
N ARG A 58 -3.04 -2.30 -6.58
CA ARG A 58 -3.45 -1.82 -5.24
C ARG A 58 -2.28 -1.48 -4.34
N VAL A 59 -1.18 -2.24 -4.45
CA VAL A 59 0.00 -1.97 -3.63
C VAL A 59 0.77 -0.76 -4.16
N THR A 60 0.80 -0.54 -5.47
CA THR A 60 1.34 0.70 -6.04
C THR A 60 0.56 1.92 -5.52
N ALA A 61 -0.78 1.89 -5.57
CA ALA A 61 -1.60 3.03 -5.16
C ALA A 61 -1.41 3.38 -3.67
N ILE A 62 -1.50 2.38 -2.79
CA ILE A 62 -1.34 2.62 -1.35
C ILE A 62 0.09 2.99 -0.97
N TRP A 63 1.10 2.44 -1.66
CA TRP A 63 2.49 2.81 -1.45
C TRP A 63 2.75 4.25 -1.89
N ALA A 64 2.25 4.68 -3.06
CA ALA A 64 2.36 6.07 -3.49
C ALA A 64 1.73 7.06 -2.50
N LEU A 65 0.56 6.71 -1.93
CA LEU A 65 -0.05 7.50 -0.86
C LEU A 65 0.81 7.50 0.42
N ALA A 66 1.41 6.35 0.77
CA ALA A 66 2.28 6.25 1.95
C ALA A 66 3.54 7.14 1.80
N GLU A 67 4.22 7.08 0.66
CA GLU A 67 5.40 7.92 0.35
C GLU A 67 5.04 9.41 0.42
N ALA A 68 3.90 9.80 -0.17
CA ALA A 68 3.45 11.18 -0.14
C ALA A 68 3.15 11.68 1.28
N LEU A 69 2.55 10.84 2.11
CA LEU A 69 2.26 11.17 3.50
C LEU A 69 3.52 11.24 4.36
N ASP A 70 4.47 10.32 4.17
CA ASP A 70 5.70 10.25 4.96
C ASP A 70 6.67 11.40 4.63
N HIS A 71 6.77 11.73 3.34
CA HIS A 71 7.68 12.76 2.84
C HIS A 71 7.04 14.13 2.62
N ASN A 72 5.78 14.32 2.99
CA ASN A 72 5.00 15.56 2.76
C ASN A 72 5.04 16.02 1.29
N LEU A 73 4.87 15.08 0.36
CA LEU A 73 4.87 15.37 -1.07
C LEU A 73 3.54 16.02 -1.49
N SER A 74 3.58 16.75 -2.60
CA SER A 74 2.38 17.30 -3.24
C SER A 74 1.51 16.21 -3.88
N ALA A 75 0.25 16.57 -4.16
CA ALA A 75 -0.67 15.71 -4.92
C ALA A 75 -0.15 15.35 -6.32
N GLU A 76 0.57 16.28 -6.96
CA GLU A 76 1.17 16.04 -8.27
C GLU A 76 2.29 14.99 -8.21
N GLU A 77 3.18 15.11 -7.22
CA GLU A 77 4.25 14.13 -6.98
C GLU A 77 3.67 12.77 -6.58
N ALA A 78 2.64 12.74 -5.72
CA ALA A 78 1.97 11.50 -5.34
C ALA A 78 1.33 10.79 -6.56
N ALA A 79 0.71 11.56 -7.46
CA ALA A 79 0.15 11.04 -8.69
C ALA A 79 1.23 10.52 -9.65
N ASP A 80 2.37 11.20 -9.74
CA ASP A 80 3.52 10.74 -10.55
C ASP A 80 4.07 9.41 -10.04
N ILE A 81 4.30 9.29 -8.73
CA ILE A 81 4.72 8.04 -8.08
C ILE A 81 3.70 6.92 -8.39
N ALA A 82 2.41 7.20 -8.22
CA ALA A 82 1.35 6.22 -8.45
C ALA A 82 1.31 5.72 -9.90
N ARG A 83 1.56 6.59 -10.89
CA ARG A 83 1.58 6.23 -12.31
C ARG A 83 2.85 5.49 -12.71
N ASN A 84 4.00 5.98 -12.27
CA ASN A 84 5.27 5.71 -12.95
C ASN A 84 6.26 4.87 -12.14
N HIS A 85 6.09 4.77 -10.82
CA HIS A 85 7.10 4.16 -9.93
C HIS A 85 6.71 2.78 -9.38
N GLY A 86 5.49 2.32 -9.67
CA GLY A 86 5.06 0.96 -9.32
C GLY A 86 5.64 -0.12 -10.23
N CYS A 87 5.40 -1.39 -9.88
CA CYS A 87 5.80 -2.53 -10.72
C CYS A 87 5.03 -2.62 -12.05
N ARG A 88 3.97 -1.81 -12.22
CA ARG A 88 3.18 -1.68 -13.44
C ARG A 88 2.36 -0.39 -13.41
N GLU A 89 1.90 0.01 -14.58
CA GLU A 89 0.84 1.01 -14.73
C GLU A 89 -0.46 0.57 -14.03
N ILE A 90 -1.08 1.52 -13.33
CA ILE A 90 -2.33 1.32 -12.61
C ILE A 90 -3.45 2.15 -13.25
N PRO A 91 -4.74 1.78 -13.06
CA PRO A 91 -5.84 2.58 -13.59
C PRO A 91 -5.82 4.01 -13.04
N GLU A 92 -6.10 5.00 -13.89
CA GLU A 92 -6.18 6.42 -13.48
C GLU A 92 -7.16 6.65 -12.32
N SER A 93 -8.20 5.84 -12.18
CA SER A 93 -9.10 5.94 -11.03
C SER A 93 -8.42 5.65 -9.68
N MET A 94 -7.36 4.82 -9.65
CA MET A 94 -6.55 4.60 -8.46
C MET A 94 -5.62 5.78 -8.20
N VAL A 95 -5.05 6.38 -9.26
CA VAL A 95 -4.21 7.58 -9.17
C VAL A 95 -5.03 8.75 -8.60
N GLN A 96 -6.22 8.97 -9.16
CA GLN A 96 -7.13 10.01 -8.68
C GLN A 96 -7.51 9.78 -7.21
N ARG A 97 -7.71 8.53 -6.80
CA ARG A 97 -8.00 8.20 -5.41
C ARG A 97 -6.85 8.51 -4.46
N VAL A 98 -5.59 8.35 -4.90
CA VAL A 98 -4.41 8.77 -4.12
C VAL A 98 -4.45 10.28 -3.89
N VAL A 99 -4.67 11.05 -4.95
CA VAL A 99 -4.78 12.51 -4.89
C VAL A 99 -5.89 12.96 -3.95
N GLU A 100 -7.10 12.40 -4.11
CA GLU A 100 -8.26 12.71 -3.26
C GLU A 100 -7.97 12.48 -1.76
N LEU A 101 -7.27 11.39 -1.43
CA LEU A 101 -6.96 11.04 -0.05
C LEU A 101 -5.86 11.92 0.57
N LEU A 102 -5.03 12.54 -0.27
CA LEU A 102 -4.01 13.49 0.17
C LEU A 102 -4.61 14.88 0.40
N ASP A 103 -5.49 15.32 -0.51
CA ASP A 103 -6.14 16.63 -0.47
C ASP A 103 -7.25 16.75 0.60
N ALA A 104 -7.73 15.63 1.16
CA ALA A 104 -8.80 15.60 2.16
C ALA A 104 -8.38 16.11 3.56
N ASN A 105 -7.38 17.00 3.64
CA ASN A 105 -6.76 17.50 4.87
C ASN A 105 -7.05 18.99 5.10
#